data_AF-A0A959HDE9-F1
#
_entry.id   AF-A0A959HDE9-F1
#
_cell.length_a   1.000
_cell.length_b   1.000
_cell.length_c   1.000
_cell.angle_alpha   90.00
_cell.angle_beta   90.00
_cell.angle_gamma   90.00
#
_symmetry.space_group_name_H-M   'P 1'
#
loop_
_entity.id
_entity.type
_entity.pdbx_description
1 polymer ?
#
loop_
_entity_poly.entity_id
_entity_poly.type
_entity_poly.pdbx_seq_one_letter_code
_entity_poly.pdbx_strand_id
1 'polypeptide(L)'
;ALSQSGVSPALLDAAINGYHNQLRHMPAEKAFARLMMAIKEVAQDYGARQAVLEETFTECVRITRKKFSGLGIGEVREAYRMWAAGELNMRKGEAEMYGGQFNAAQLGKVLAAYMEQRRVALGAYLRELEAYYREQEKASKKERLKREYEENFERNLRAFQPASWREVPFHWFETAWKRGLIRLTKTEQEEVLSQARILALEEAEEEKEKAGTFQRRQIEKLIEGEELEERAKTIARKLALYQKFYQNQQT
;
A
#
# COMPACT_ATOMS: atom_id res chain seq x y z
N ALA A 1 3.43 -12.64 9.19
CA ALA A 1 2.08 -12.41 8.67
C ALA A 1 1.63 -13.55 7.74
N LEU A 2 2.50 -14.08 6.87
CA LEU A 2 2.23 -15.27 6.03
C LEU A 2 1.90 -16.57 6.77
N SER A 3 2.24 -16.71 8.06
CA SER A 3 1.90 -17.88 8.88
C SER A 3 0.46 -17.90 9.42
N GLN A 4 -0.32 -16.82 9.25
CA GLN A 4 -1.65 -16.67 9.86
C GLN A 4 -2.81 -17.04 8.93
N SER A 5 -2.56 -17.32 7.64
CA SER A 5 -3.61 -17.63 6.66
C SER A 5 -4.02 -19.10 6.61
N GLY A 6 -3.40 -19.97 7.42
CA GLY A 6 -3.62 -21.43 7.36
C GLY A 6 -3.16 -22.06 6.04
N VAL A 7 -2.43 -21.31 5.21
CA VAL A 7 -1.91 -21.76 3.92
C VAL A 7 -0.62 -22.55 4.16
N SER A 8 -0.54 -23.75 3.59
CA SER A 8 0.67 -24.58 3.65
C SER A 8 1.88 -23.82 3.07
N PRO A 9 3.06 -23.81 3.74
CA PRO A 9 4.27 -23.20 3.20
C PRO A 9 4.64 -23.70 1.80
N ALA A 10 4.44 -25.00 1.55
CA ALA A 10 4.70 -25.61 0.24
C ALA A 10 3.81 -25.03 -0.87
N LEU A 11 2.51 -24.81 -0.59
CA LEU A 11 1.58 -24.17 -1.53
C LEU A 11 2.00 -22.72 -1.80
N LEU A 12 2.40 -21.99 -0.77
CA LEU A 12 2.83 -20.59 -0.93
C LEU A 12 4.09 -20.49 -1.81
N ASP A 13 5.10 -21.32 -1.54
CA ASP A 13 6.34 -21.34 -2.32
C ASP A 13 6.07 -21.74 -3.77
N ALA A 14 5.25 -22.76 -4.01
CA ALA A 14 4.84 -23.16 -5.36
C ALA A 14 4.08 -22.05 -6.08
N ALA A 15 3.16 -21.36 -5.38
CA ALA A 15 2.37 -20.27 -5.94
C ALA A 15 3.22 -19.04 -6.29
N ILE A 16 4.18 -18.66 -5.44
CA ILE A 16 5.11 -17.55 -5.69
C ILE A 16 6.02 -17.88 -6.88
N ASN A 17 6.66 -19.05 -6.86
CA ASN A 17 7.52 -19.48 -7.96
C ASN A 17 6.75 -19.57 -9.27
N GLY A 18 5.53 -20.11 -9.23
CA GLY A 18 4.65 -20.20 -10.39
C GLY A 18 4.18 -18.84 -10.89
N TYR A 19 3.90 -17.89 -10.00
CA TYR A 19 3.56 -16.50 -10.35
C TYR A 19 4.68 -15.78 -11.10
N HIS A 20 5.94 -16.03 -10.75
CA HIS A 20 7.07 -15.46 -11.47
C HIS A 20 7.42 -16.23 -12.76
N ASN A 21 6.91 -17.45 -12.95
CA ASN A 21 7.25 -18.33 -14.08
C ASN A 21 6.01 -18.84 -14.84
N GLN A 22 5.05 -17.94 -15.10
CA GLN A 22 3.76 -18.31 -15.67
C GLN A 22 3.86 -18.76 -17.13
N LEU A 23 3.02 -19.75 -17.48
CA LEU A 23 2.94 -20.32 -18.83
C LEU A 23 2.65 -19.26 -19.90
N ARG A 24 1.85 -18.23 -19.59
CA ARG A 24 1.54 -17.13 -20.52
C ARG A 24 2.75 -16.29 -20.94
N HIS A 25 3.82 -16.30 -20.14
CA HIS A 25 5.06 -15.57 -20.45
C HIS A 25 6.11 -16.47 -21.09
N MET A 26 5.84 -17.77 -21.22
CA MET A 26 6.74 -18.72 -21.85
C MET A 26 6.48 -18.84 -23.36
N PRO A 27 7.52 -18.96 -24.19
CA PRO A 27 7.36 -19.26 -25.62
C PRO A 27 6.49 -20.50 -25.86
N ALA A 28 5.62 -20.43 -26.84
CA ALA A 28 4.54 -21.40 -27.03
C ALA A 28 5.02 -22.86 -27.18
N GLU A 29 6.07 -23.07 -27.96
CA GLU A 29 6.66 -24.40 -28.20
C GLU A 29 7.31 -24.96 -26.93
N LYS A 30 8.06 -24.12 -26.21
CA LYS A 30 8.69 -24.50 -24.94
C LYS A 30 7.65 -24.83 -23.87
N ALA A 31 6.58 -24.03 -23.78
CA ALA A 31 5.47 -24.28 -22.88
C ALA A 31 4.77 -25.60 -23.22
N PHE A 32 4.52 -25.86 -24.51
CA PHE A 32 3.90 -27.09 -24.97
C PHE A 32 4.74 -28.32 -24.61
N ALA A 33 6.03 -28.33 -24.96
CA ALA A 33 6.93 -29.46 -24.67
C ALA A 33 7.05 -29.74 -23.16
N ARG A 34 7.23 -28.70 -22.35
CA ARG A 34 7.38 -28.88 -20.90
C ARG A 34 6.09 -29.30 -20.21
N LEU A 35 4.94 -28.77 -20.64
CA LEU A 35 3.64 -29.23 -20.14
C LEU A 35 3.36 -30.67 -20.55
N MET A 36 3.70 -31.05 -21.78
CA MET A 36 3.55 -32.42 -22.25
C MET A 36 4.30 -33.39 -21.34
N MET A 37 5.56 -33.08 -21.01
CA MET A 37 6.36 -33.87 -20.07
C MET A 37 5.71 -33.90 -18.68
N ALA A 38 5.40 -32.75 -18.10
CA ALA A 38 4.85 -32.66 -16.74
C ALA A 38 3.51 -33.41 -16.60
N ILE A 39 2.63 -33.32 -17.61
CA ILE A 39 1.33 -33.99 -17.61
C ILE A 39 1.50 -35.51 -17.77
N LYS A 40 2.45 -35.97 -18.61
CA LYS A 40 2.77 -37.40 -18.75
C LYS A 40 3.29 -37.98 -17.44
N GLU A 41 4.22 -37.28 -16.78
CA GLU A 41 4.75 -37.69 -15.48
C GLU A 41 3.63 -37.76 -14.43
N VAL A 42 2.78 -36.73 -14.37
CA VAL A 42 1.63 -36.72 -13.45
C VAL A 42 0.65 -37.86 -13.74
N ALA A 43 0.34 -38.15 -15.01
CA ALA A 43 -0.53 -39.28 -15.32
C ALA A 43 0.07 -40.60 -14.83
N GLN A 44 1.38 -40.81 -15.00
CA GLN A 44 2.09 -42.00 -14.54
C GLN A 44 2.12 -42.10 -13.00
N ASP A 45 2.53 -41.01 -12.33
CA ASP A 45 2.73 -40.97 -10.88
C ASP A 45 1.42 -41.15 -10.11
N TYR A 46 0.31 -40.65 -10.63
CA TYR A 46 -0.97 -40.56 -9.92
C TYR A 46 -2.05 -41.54 -10.42
N GLY A 47 -1.65 -42.54 -11.21
CA GLY A 47 -2.45 -43.75 -11.37
C GLY A 47 -3.16 -43.96 -12.70
N ALA A 48 -2.62 -43.44 -13.81
CA ALA A 48 -3.00 -43.91 -15.14
C ALA A 48 -2.62 -45.39 -15.30
N ARG A 49 -3.58 -46.29 -15.08
CA ARG A 49 -3.39 -47.76 -15.17
C ARG A 49 -3.49 -48.28 -16.61
N GLN A 50 -4.03 -47.46 -17.51
CA GLN A 50 -4.17 -47.75 -18.93
C GLN A 50 -3.28 -46.81 -19.73
N ALA A 51 -2.87 -47.26 -20.93
CA ALA A 51 -2.18 -46.39 -21.86
C ALA A 51 -3.08 -45.20 -22.22
N VAL A 52 -2.57 -43.99 -22.02
CA VAL A 52 -3.26 -42.74 -22.35
C VAL A 52 -2.86 -42.36 -23.77
N LEU A 53 -3.84 -42.07 -24.63
CA LEU A 53 -3.61 -41.65 -26.01
C LEU A 53 -2.89 -40.30 -26.08
N GLU A 54 -2.00 -40.13 -27.07
CA GLU A 54 -1.21 -38.90 -27.25
C GLU A 54 -2.11 -37.67 -27.50
N GLU A 55 -3.26 -37.87 -28.15
CA GLU A 55 -4.28 -36.85 -28.38
C GLU A 55 -4.87 -36.33 -27.07
N THR A 56 -5.01 -37.21 -26.06
CA THR A 56 -5.50 -36.83 -24.73
C THR A 56 -4.48 -35.95 -24.02
N PHE A 57 -3.19 -36.29 -24.08
CA PHE A 57 -2.13 -35.43 -23.56
C PHE A 57 -2.07 -34.09 -24.29
N THR A 58 -2.22 -34.11 -25.61
CA THR A 58 -2.26 -32.89 -26.44
C THR A 58 -3.41 -31.97 -26.02
N GLU A 59 -4.60 -32.53 -25.76
CA GLU A 59 -5.74 -31.75 -25.30
C GLU A 59 -5.54 -31.24 -23.87
N CYS A 60 -4.96 -32.04 -22.98
CA CYS A 60 -4.56 -31.61 -21.64
C CYS A 60 -3.61 -30.40 -21.67
N VAL A 61 -2.61 -30.41 -22.55
CA VAL A 61 -1.69 -29.28 -22.75
C VAL A 61 -2.45 -28.06 -23.27
N ARG A 62 -3.34 -28.23 -24.25
CA ARG A 62 -4.14 -27.13 -24.82
C ARG A 62 -5.02 -26.47 -23.77
N ILE A 63 -5.76 -27.25 -23.00
CA ILE A 63 -6.62 -26.74 -21.91
C ILE A 63 -5.78 -26.03 -20.87
N THR A 64 -4.66 -26.63 -20.43
CA THR A 64 -3.75 -26.01 -19.45
C THR A 64 -3.25 -24.65 -19.95
N ARG A 65 -2.79 -24.56 -21.19
CA ARG A 65 -2.31 -23.29 -21.76
C ARG A 65 -3.42 -22.26 -21.98
N LYS A 66 -4.63 -22.66 -22.33
CA LYS A 66 -5.72 -21.73 -22.64
C LYS A 66 -6.46 -21.25 -21.41
N LYS A 67 -6.68 -22.13 -20.42
CA LYS A 67 -7.52 -21.86 -19.24
C LYS A 67 -6.72 -21.65 -17.97
N PHE A 68 -5.52 -22.23 -17.89
CA PHE A 68 -4.66 -22.22 -16.70
C PHE A 68 -3.30 -21.54 -16.98
N SER A 69 -3.28 -20.56 -17.90
CA SER A 69 -2.06 -19.88 -18.37
C SER A 69 -1.33 -19.06 -17.30
N GLY A 70 -2.04 -18.74 -16.21
CA GLY A 70 -1.49 -18.07 -15.03
C GLY A 70 -0.72 -18.99 -14.07
N LEU A 71 -0.71 -20.30 -14.31
CA LEU A 71 0.10 -21.25 -13.56
C LEU A 71 1.53 -21.31 -14.10
N GLY A 72 2.48 -21.67 -13.25
CA GLY A 72 3.79 -22.18 -13.67
C GLY A 72 3.74 -23.69 -13.94
N ILE A 73 4.73 -24.22 -14.67
CA ILE A 73 4.78 -25.66 -15.00
C ILE A 73 4.84 -26.53 -13.73
N GLY A 74 5.64 -26.13 -12.74
CA GLY A 74 5.78 -26.87 -11.48
C GLY A 74 4.47 -26.99 -10.69
N GLU A 75 3.56 -26.02 -10.87
CA GLU A 75 2.26 -26.01 -10.19
C GLU A 75 1.33 -27.13 -10.69
N VAL A 76 1.56 -27.68 -11.88
CA VAL A 76 0.80 -28.85 -12.38
C VAL A 76 1.05 -30.07 -11.51
N ARG A 77 2.32 -30.35 -11.16
CA ARG A 77 2.67 -31.46 -10.27
C ARG A 77 2.22 -31.19 -8.85
N GLU A 78 2.36 -29.95 -8.37
CA GLU A 78 1.93 -29.59 -7.01
C GLU A 78 0.42 -29.73 -6.85
N ALA A 79 -0.37 -29.33 -7.85
CA ALA A 79 -1.81 -29.53 -7.84
C ALA A 79 -2.19 -31.02 -7.65
N TYR A 80 -1.44 -31.94 -8.26
CA TYR A 80 -1.69 -33.37 -8.08
C TYR A 80 -1.20 -33.94 -6.75
N ARG A 81 -0.11 -33.40 -6.18
CA ARG A 81 0.30 -33.75 -4.81
C ARG A 81 -0.79 -33.38 -3.81
N MET A 82 -1.29 -32.16 -3.90
CA MET A 82 -2.36 -31.68 -3.04
C MET A 82 -3.65 -32.46 -3.25
N TRP A 83 -3.98 -32.79 -4.50
CA TRP A 83 -5.15 -33.64 -4.81
C TRP A 83 -5.01 -35.03 -4.18
N ALA A 84 -3.85 -35.69 -4.36
CA ALA A 84 -3.60 -37.02 -3.82
C ALA A 84 -3.54 -37.04 -2.28
N ALA A 85 -3.10 -35.94 -1.66
CA ALA A 85 -3.10 -35.75 -0.21
C ALA A 85 -4.49 -35.38 0.36
N GLY A 86 -5.49 -35.13 -0.49
CA GLY A 86 -6.82 -34.69 -0.06
C GLY A 86 -6.86 -33.25 0.45
N GLU A 87 -5.87 -32.44 0.10
CA GLU A 87 -5.73 -31.04 0.53
C GLU A 87 -6.54 -30.07 -0.35
N LEU A 88 -6.91 -30.50 -1.56
CA LEU A 88 -7.78 -29.71 -2.43
C LEU A 88 -9.24 -29.76 -1.95
N ASN A 89 -9.90 -28.61 -1.94
CA ASN A 89 -11.31 -28.47 -1.60
C ASN A 89 -12.20 -29.00 -2.75
N MET A 90 -12.28 -30.32 -2.87
CA MET A 90 -13.06 -31.02 -3.88
C MET A 90 -14.05 -31.96 -3.20
N ARG A 91 -15.22 -32.19 -3.81
CA ARG A 91 -16.16 -33.19 -3.28
C ARG A 91 -15.60 -34.59 -3.52
N LYS A 92 -15.91 -35.54 -2.63
CA LYS A 92 -15.57 -36.95 -2.84
C LYS A 92 -16.13 -37.43 -4.20
N GLY A 93 -15.35 -38.16 -4.98
CA GLY A 93 -15.72 -38.53 -6.35
C GLY A 93 -15.33 -37.50 -7.43
N GLU A 94 -15.02 -36.25 -7.06
CA GLU A 94 -14.59 -35.25 -8.04
C GLU A 94 -13.15 -35.49 -8.46
N ALA A 95 -12.94 -35.55 -9.78
CA ALA A 95 -11.65 -35.83 -10.39
C ALA A 95 -11.03 -37.20 -10.02
N GLU A 96 -11.83 -38.15 -9.54
CA GLU A 96 -11.41 -39.53 -9.41
C GLU A 96 -11.16 -40.16 -10.78
N MET A 97 -10.07 -40.92 -10.89
CA MET A 97 -9.75 -41.71 -12.09
C MET A 97 -10.42 -43.08 -11.99
N TYR A 98 -11.74 -43.13 -12.13
CA TYR A 98 -12.48 -44.40 -12.17
C TYR A 98 -11.91 -45.32 -13.26
N GLY A 99 -11.58 -46.56 -12.90
CA GLY A 99 -10.93 -47.51 -13.81
C GLY A 99 -9.49 -47.15 -14.20
N GLY A 100 -8.86 -46.16 -13.56
CA GLY A 100 -7.50 -45.72 -13.86
C GLY A 100 -7.37 -44.91 -15.16
N GLN A 101 -8.45 -44.25 -15.60
CA GLN A 101 -8.48 -43.47 -16.83
C GLN A 101 -8.16 -42.00 -16.58
N PHE A 102 -6.92 -41.62 -16.87
CA PHE A 102 -6.51 -40.21 -16.92
C PHE A 102 -7.15 -39.52 -18.13
N ASN A 103 -7.74 -38.33 -17.93
CA ASN A 103 -8.35 -37.56 -19.01
C ASN A 103 -8.31 -36.05 -18.75
N ALA A 104 -8.58 -35.28 -19.80
CA ALA A 104 -8.48 -33.82 -19.78
C ALA A 104 -9.49 -33.15 -18.82
N ALA A 105 -10.66 -33.74 -18.61
CA ALA A 105 -11.65 -33.21 -17.68
C ALA A 105 -11.20 -33.39 -16.21
N GLN A 106 -10.59 -34.53 -15.90
CA GLN A 106 -10.01 -34.81 -14.58
C GLN A 106 -8.87 -33.81 -14.28
N LEU A 107 -7.94 -33.62 -15.22
CA LEU A 107 -6.89 -32.62 -15.11
C LEU A 107 -7.46 -31.22 -14.86
N GLY A 108 -8.45 -30.81 -15.67
CA GLY A 108 -9.07 -29.50 -15.53
C GLY A 108 -9.69 -29.27 -14.16
N LYS A 109 -10.34 -30.28 -13.58
CA LYS A 109 -10.93 -30.20 -12.23
C LYS A 109 -9.86 -30.03 -11.14
N VAL A 110 -8.78 -30.80 -11.20
CA VAL A 110 -7.65 -30.69 -10.25
C VAL A 110 -7.01 -29.31 -10.32
N LEU A 111 -6.69 -28.83 -11.52
CA LEU A 111 -6.07 -27.52 -11.71
C LEU A 111 -7.00 -26.37 -11.28
N ALA A 112 -8.30 -26.49 -11.50
CA ALA A 112 -9.28 -25.50 -11.05
C ALA A 112 -9.34 -25.41 -9.51
N ALA A 113 -9.42 -26.55 -8.83
CA ALA A 113 -9.42 -26.59 -7.37
C ALA A 113 -8.12 -26.02 -6.78
N TYR A 114 -6.97 -26.36 -7.38
CA TYR A 114 -5.68 -25.78 -7.01
C TYR A 114 -5.67 -24.25 -7.19
N MET A 115 -6.17 -23.74 -8.33
CA MET A 115 -6.20 -22.30 -8.60
C MET A 115 -6.99 -21.51 -7.56
N GLU A 116 -8.09 -22.05 -7.03
CA GLU A 116 -8.87 -21.38 -5.98
C GLU A 116 -8.07 -21.22 -4.69
N GLN A 117 -7.37 -22.27 -4.24
CA GLN A 117 -6.52 -22.18 -3.05
C GLN A 117 -5.29 -21.31 -3.30
N ARG A 118 -4.66 -21.45 -4.46
CA ARG A 118 -3.53 -20.63 -4.93
C ARG A 118 -3.87 -19.14 -4.91
N ARG A 119 -5.09 -18.76 -5.30
CA ARG A 119 -5.54 -17.37 -5.32
C ARG A 119 -5.53 -16.74 -3.92
N VAL A 120 -5.94 -17.49 -2.91
CA VAL A 120 -5.92 -17.02 -1.51
C VAL A 120 -4.48 -16.85 -1.02
N ALA A 121 -3.63 -17.86 -1.24
CA ALA A 121 -2.23 -17.86 -0.86
C ALA A 121 -1.46 -16.69 -1.50
N LEU A 122 -1.52 -16.60 -2.83
CA LEU A 122 -0.81 -15.57 -3.57
C LEU A 122 -1.39 -14.17 -3.31
N GLY A 123 -2.70 -14.06 -3.09
CA GLY A 123 -3.34 -12.79 -2.77
C GLY A 123 -2.81 -12.17 -1.48
N ALA A 124 -2.49 -12.98 -0.46
CA ALA A 124 -1.85 -12.49 0.76
C ALA A 124 -0.45 -11.94 0.48
N TYR A 125 0.37 -12.71 -0.22
CA TYR A 125 1.72 -12.30 -0.63
C TYR A 125 1.73 -10.99 -1.43
N LEU A 126 0.86 -10.87 -2.44
CA LEU A 126 0.80 -9.68 -3.29
C LEU A 126 0.37 -8.43 -2.52
N ARG A 127 -0.56 -8.56 -1.55
CA ARG A 127 -0.95 -7.43 -0.69
C ARG A 127 0.20 -6.95 0.19
N GLU A 128 0.97 -7.86 0.76
CA GLU A 128 2.16 -7.52 1.56
C GLU A 128 3.21 -6.82 0.69
N LEU A 129 3.46 -7.35 -0.51
CA LEU A 129 4.40 -6.76 -1.46
C LEU A 129 3.96 -5.34 -1.90
N GLU A 130 2.68 -5.14 -2.21
CA GLU A 130 2.13 -3.83 -2.53
C GLU A 130 2.23 -2.84 -1.36
N ALA A 131 1.94 -3.28 -0.13
CA ALA A 131 2.06 -2.45 1.06
C ALA A 131 3.51 -1.97 1.24
N TYR A 132 4.47 -2.88 1.11
CA TYR A 132 5.89 -2.57 1.18
C TYR A 132 6.31 -1.51 0.14
N TYR A 133 5.96 -1.71 -1.13
CA TYR A 133 6.31 -0.72 -2.17
C TYR A 133 5.60 0.62 -1.97
N ARG A 134 4.35 0.63 -1.50
CA ARG A 134 3.62 1.87 -1.18
C ARG A 134 4.29 2.63 -0.03
N GLU A 135 4.79 1.93 0.99
CA GLU A 135 5.54 2.54 2.08
C GLU A 135 6.86 3.14 1.61
N GLN A 136 7.60 2.41 0.77
CA GLN A 136 8.83 2.92 0.16
C GLN A 136 8.58 4.14 -0.74
N GLU A 137 7.54 4.12 -1.57
CA GLU A 137 7.17 5.28 -2.38
C GLU A 137 6.74 6.48 -1.53
N LYS A 138 6.00 6.25 -0.45
CA LYS A 138 5.62 7.33 0.48
C LYS A 138 6.85 7.91 1.16
N ALA A 139 7.79 7.07 1.58
CA ALA A 139 9.03 7.49 2.20
C ALA A 139 9.89 8.31 1.22
N SER A 140 10.09 7.81 0.00
CA SER A 140 10.88 8.51 -1.02
C SER A 140 10.23 9.82 -1.48
N LYS A 141 8.90 9.85 -1.65
CA LYS A 141 8.15 11.09 -1.93
C LYS A 141 8.28 12.08 -0.79
N LYS A 142 8.16 11.64 0.47
CA LYS A 142 8.31 12.50 1.65
C LYS A 142 9.74 13.06 1.75
N GLU A 143 10.74 12.25 1.50
CA GLU A 143 12.14 12.67 1.51
C GLU A 143 12.44 13.66 0.37
N ARG A 144 11.95 13.40 -0.84
CA ARG A 144 12.07 14.31 -1.98
C ARG A 144 11.40 15.65 -1.69
N LEU A 145 10.15 15.65 -1.23
CA LEU A 145 9.42 16.87 -0.88
C LEU A 145 10.11 17.63 0.27
N LYS A 146 10.65 16.91 1.26
CA LYS A 146 11.42 17.52 2.35
C LYS A 146 12.67 18.21 1.80
N ARG A 147 13.41 17.55 0.91
CA ARG A 147 14.61 18.11 0.27
C ARG A 147 14.28 19.30 -0.61
N GLU A 148 13.26 19.20 -1.46
CA GLU A 148 12.78 20.31 -2.29
C GLU A 148 12.33 21.50 -1.43
N TYR A 149 11.61 21.25 -0.34
CA TYR A 149 11.27 22.27 0.63
C TYR A 149 12.53 22.88 1.25
N GLU A 150 13.50 22.06 1.67
CA GLU A 150 14.71 22.54 2.33
C GLU A 150 15.58 23.40 1.42
N GLU A 151 15.79 22.97 0.18
CA GLU A 151 16.59 23.67 -0.84
C GLU A 151 15.92 24.98 -1.28
N ASN A 152 14.59 24.99 -1.42
CA ASN A 152 13.86 26.16 -1.92
C ASN A 152 13.27 27.05 -0.81
N PHE A 153 13.43 26.70 0.46
CA PHE A 153 12.77 27.39 1.57
C PHE A 153 13.05 28.90 1.56
N GLU A 154 14.31 29.32 1.44
CA GLU A 154 14.66 30.74 1.44
C GLU A 154 14.11 31.48 0.23
N ARG A 155 14.15 30.86 -0.95
CA ARG A 155 13.57 31.44 -2.17
C ARG A 155 12.06 31.62 -1.99
N ASN A 156 11.37 30.59 -1.49
CA ASN A 156 9.94 30.63 -1.26
C ASN A 156 9.57 31.65 -0.16
N LEU A 157 10.38 31.73 0.90
CA LEU A 157 10.20 32.70 1.99
C LEU A 157 10.31 34.13 1.46
N ARG A 158 11.28 34.44 0.60
CA ARG A 158 11.46 35.77 -0.01
C ARG A 158 10.42 36.10 -1.09
N ALA A 159 9.99 35.10 -1.86
CA ALA A 159 9.03 35.29 -2.95
C ALA A 159 7.59 35.45 -2.43
N PHE A 160 7.29 34.91 -1.26
CA PHE A 160 5.97 35.05 -0.63
C PHE A 160 5.76 36.47 -0.12
N GLN A 161 4.67 37.11 -0.53
CA GLN A 161 4.29 38.45 -0.08
C GLN A 161 2.95 38.39 0.65
N PRO A 162 2.94 38.05 1.94
CA PRO A 162 1.70 38.00 2.71
C PRO A 162 1.12 39.41 2.89
N ALA A 163 -0.19 39.56 2.70
CA ALA A 163 -0.86 40.82 3.01
C ALA A 163 -1.09 40.99 4.52
N SER A 164 -1.08 39.89 5.27
CA SER A 164 -1.26 39.87 6.72
C SER A 164 -0.51 38.72 7.38
N TRP A 165 -0.26 38.84 8.68
CA TRP A 165 0.34 37.76 9.48
C TRP A 165 -0.48 36.46 9.44
N ARG A 166 -1.80 36.53 9.19
CA ARG A 166 -2.70 35.37 9.12
C ARG A 166 -2.33 34.41 7.99
N GLU A 167 -1.86 34.95 6.87
CA GLU A 167 -1.47 34.22 5.66
C GLU A 167 -0.14 33.47 5.80
N VAL A 168 0.68 33.85 6.79
CA VAL A 168 1.98 33.22 7.01
C VAL A 168 1.79 31.77 7.48
N PRO A 169 2.39 30.78 6.79
CA PRO A 169 2.32 29.39 7.25
C PRO A 169 3.05 29.21 8.59
N PHE A 170 2.37 28.65 9.58
CA PHE A 170 2.92 28.48 10.95
C PHE A 170 4.27 27.76 10.99
N HIS A 171 4.44 26.71 10.17
CA HIS A 171 5.65 25.89 10.15
C HIS A 171 6.88 26.65 9.61
N TRP A 172 6.71 27.80 8.96
CA TRP A 172 7.83 28.59 8.43
C TRP A 172 8.63 29.27 9.53
N PHE A 173 8.00 29.64 10.65
CA PHE A 173 8.71 30.26 11.77
C PHE A 173 9.80 29.34 12.31
N GLU A 174 9.49 28.06 12.56
CA GLU A 174 10.47 27.11 13.09
C GLU A 174 11.63 26.89 12.11
N THR A 175 11.33 26.78 10.82
CA THR A 175 12.34 26.60 9.77
C THR A 175 13.23 27.84 9.65
N ALA A 176 12.65 29.05 9.69
CA ALA A 176 13.39 30.31 9.64
C ALA A 176 14.24 30.54 10.90
N TRP A 177 13.70 30.19 12.08
CA TRP A 177 14.40 30.27 13.35
C TRP A 177 15.61 29.32 13.40
N LYS A 178 15.43 28.05 13.03
CA LYS A 178 16.50 27.05 13.01
C LYS A 178 17.65 27.42 12.06
N ARG A 179 17.33 28.09 10.95
CA ARG A 179 18.32 28.59 9.97
C ARG A 179 18.94 29.93 10.37
N GLY A 180 18.51 30.53 11.47
CA GLY A 180 19.00 31.83 11.94
C GLY A 180 18.59 33.01 11.05
N LEU A 181 17.57 32.84 10.19
CA LEU A 181 17.03 33.89 9.32
C LEU A 181 16.24 34.93 10.10
N ILE A 182 15.69 34.53 11.24
CA ILE A 182 15.07 35.41 12.22
C ILE A 182 15.72 35.16 13.58
N ARG A 183 15.88 36.23 14.34
CA ARG A 183 16.33 36.18 15.74
C ARG A 183 15.42 37.11 16.54
N LEU A 184 14.99 36.62 17.69
CA LEU A 184 14.19 37.37 18.66
C LEU A 184 14.95 37.37 19.97
N THR A 185 15.05 38.54 20.58
CA THR A 185 15.48 38.68 21.98
C THR A 185 14.36 38.20 22.91
N LYS A 186 14.69 37.95 24.19
CA LYS A 186 13.69 37.50 25.17
C LYS A 186 12.54 38.50 25.34
N THR A 187 12.86 39.79 25.35
CA THR A 187 11.88 40.87 25.45
C THR A 187 10.93 40.88 24.26
N GLU A 188 11.45 40.74 23.04
CA GLU A 188 10.62 40.67 21.82
C GLU A 188 9.73 39.42 21.79
N GLN A 189 10.19 38.29 22.32
CA GLN A 189 9.36 37.08 22.43
C GLN A 189 8.16 37.30 23.34
N GLU A 190 8.37 37.96 24.48
CA GLU A 190 7.30 38.28 25.43
C GLU A 190 6.30 39.29 24.85
N GLU A 191 6.81 40.32 24.16
CA GLU A 191 5.97 41.30 23.46
C GLU A 191 5.10 40.64 22.38
N VAL A 192 5.68 39.83 21.49
CA VAL A 192 4.94 39.14 20.44
C VAL A 192 3.92 38.16 21.03
N LEU A 193 4.26 37.46 22.12
CA LEU A 193 3.34 36.55 22.79
C LEU A 193 2.16 37.29 23.44
N SER A 194 2.41 38.44 24.08
CA SER A 194 1.35 39.27 24.66
C SER A 194 0.38 39.78 23.60
N GLN A 195 0.90 40.26 22.46
CA GLN A 195 0.09 40.68 21.31
C GLN A 195 -0.72 39.50 20.75
N ALA A 196 -0.10 38.32 20.65
CA ALA A 196 -0.74 37.13 20.14
C ALA A 196 -1.87 36.60 21.04
N ARG A 197 -1.77 36.78 22.37
CA ARG A 197 -2.86 36.44 23.31
C ARG A 197 -4.09 37.32 23.09
N ILE A 198 -3.88 38.62 22.90
CA ILE A 198 -4.96 39.57 22.61
C ILE A 198 -5.65 39.16 21.29
N LEU A 199 -4.86 38.94 20.23
CA LEU A 199 -5.38 38.52 18.92
C LEU A 199 -6.07 37.15 18.96
N ALA A 200 -5.57 36.21 19.77
CA ALA A 200 -6.20 34.90 19.95
C ALA A 200 -7.59 35.01 20.58
N LEU A 201 -7.71 35.90 21.56
CA LEU A 201 -8.98 36.19 22.22
C LEU A 201 -9.95 36.87 21.25
N GLU A 202 -9.51 37.91 20.53
CA GLU A 202 -10.32 38.62 19.54
C GLU A 202 -10.82 37.67 18.43
N GLU A 203 -9.97 36.81 17.88
CA GLU A 203 -10.41 35.83 16.88
C GLU A 203 -11.41 34.81 17.44
N ALA A 204 -11.22 34.36 18.69
CA ALA A 204 -12.16 33.45 19.33
C ALA A 204 -13.51 34.14 19.60
N GLU A 205 -13.52 35.41 20.01
CA GLU A 205 -14.73 36.18 20.22
C GLU A 205 -15.47 36.45 18.90
N GLU A 206 -14.77 36.81 17.83
CA GLU A 206 -15.37 36.96 16.50
C GLU A 206 -15.98 35.65 15.97
N GLU A 207 -15.30 34.52 16.18
CA GLU A 207 -15.82 33.19 15.84
C GLU A 207 -17.07 32.87 16.66
N LYS A 208 -17.08 33.22 17.96
CA LYS A 208 -18.23 33.04 18.85
C LYS A 208 -19.44 33.85 18.39
N GLU A 209 -19.24 35.09 17.95
CA GLU A 209 -20.33 35.94 17.45
C GLU A 209 -20.99 35.34 16.21
N LYS A 210 -20.18 34.84 15.27
CA LYS A 210 -20.61 34.25 13.99
C LYS A 210 -21.09 32.79 14.10
N ALA A 211 -20.81 32.12 15.21
CA ALA A 211 -21.10 30.71 15.45
C ALA A 211 -22.56 30.41 15.87
N GLY A 212 -23.06 29.23 15.51
CA GLY A 212 -24.31 28.69 16.02
C GLY A 212 -24.22 28.25 17.50
N THR A 213 -25.36 27.96 18.13
CA THR A 213 -25.47 27.70 19.58
C THR A 213 -24.54 26.60 20.12
N PHE A 214 -24.29 25.54 19.35
CA PHE A 214 -23.39 24.45 19.74
C PHE A 214 -21.91 24.83 19.64
N GLN A 215 -21.53 25.54 18.57
CA GLN A 215 -20.16 26.02 18.34
C GLN A 215 -19.77 27.10 19.36
N ARG A 216 -20.71 27.96 19.78
CA ARG A 216 -20.47 28.95 20.85
C ARG A 216 -19.99 28.31 22.16
N ARG A 217 -20.61 27.20 22.59
CA ARG A 217 -20.20 26.49 23.82
C ARG A 217 -18.81 25.84 23.70
N GLN A 218 -18.41 25.41 22.50
CA GLN A 218 -17.06 24.90 22.27
C GLN A 218 -16.02 26.01 22.31
N ILE A 219 -16.33 27.17 21.72
CA ILE A 219 -15.45 28.34 21.72
C ILE A 219 -15.34 28.93 23.13
N GLU A 220 -16.41 28.97 23.91
CA GLU A 220 -16.36 29.37 25.34
C GLU A 220 -15.41 28.48 26.15
N LYS A 221 -15.48 27.16 25.96
CA LYS A 221 -14.53 26.23 26.59
C LYS A 221 -13.09 26.43 26.12
N LEU A 222 -12.88 26.80 24.86
CA LEU A 222 -11.56 27.11 24.33
C LEU A 222 -10.98 28.36 25.00
N ILE A 223 -11.80 29.42 25.14
CA ILE A 223 -11.42 30.68 25.81
C ILE A 223 -11.08 30.45 27.29
N GLU A 224 -11.82 29.59 27.97
CA GLU A 224 -11.61 29.27 29.39
C GLU A 224 -10.49 28.24 29.64
N GLY A 225 -9.96 27.60 28.59
CA GLY A 225 -9.03 26.47 28.69
C GLY A 225 -7.60 26.75 28.21
N GLU A 226 -6.73 25.75 28.35
CA GLU A 226 -5.33 25.79 27.88
C GLU A 226 -5.21 25.86 26.34
N GLU A 227 -6.28 25.56 25.60
CA GLU A 227 -6.31 25.61 24.14
C GLU A 227 -6.16 27.04 23.59
N LEU A 228 -6.61 28.07 24.32
CA LEU A 228 -6.39 29.46 23.96
C LEU A 228 -4.89 29.81 23.94
N GLU A 229 -4.13 29.26 24.89
CA GLU A 229 -2.69 29.50 24.98
C GLU A 229 -1.93 28.81 23.83
N GLU A 230 -2.36 27.62 23.40
CA GLU A 230 -1.80 26.97 22.20
C GLU A 230 -2.13 27.74 20.90
N ARG A 231 -3.34 28.32 20.81
CA ARG A 231 -3.70 29.23 19.73
C ARG A 231 -2.84 30.49 19.75
N ALA A 232 -2.64 31.09 20.92
CA ALA A 232 -1.76 32.26 21.10
C ALA A 232 -0.31 31.96 20.68
N LYS A 233 0.26 30.80 21.05
CA LYS A 233 1.61 30.39 20.59
C LYS A 233 1.68 30.25 19.07
N THR A 234 0.61 29.76 18.44
CA THR A 234 0.51 29.63 16.98
C THR A 234 0.50 30.99 16.30
N ILE A 235 -0.31 31.91 16.81
CA ILE A 235 -0.38 33.30 16.33
C ILE A 235 0.95 34.01 16.54
N ALA A 236 1.57 33.87 17.72
CA ALA A 236 2.86 34.47 18.05
C ALA A 236 3.95 34.11 17.05
N ARG A 237 4.04 32.84 16.64
CA ARG A 237 5.04 32.39 15.66
C ARG A 237 4.80 33.00 14.28
N LYS A 238 3.55 33.07 13.83
CA LYS A 238 3.20 33.72 12.56
C LYS A 238 3.50 35.22 12.60
N LEU A 239 3.10 35.88 13.69
CA LEU A 239 3.27 37.32 13.91
C LEU A 239 4.75 37.69 13.98
N ALA A 240 5.56 36.94 14.72
CA ALA A 240 7.00 37.14 14.80
C ALA A 240 7.69 37.05 13.43
N LEU A 241 7.35 36.02 12.64
CA LEU A 241 7.90 35.87 11.30
C LEU A 241 7.48 37.04 10.41
N TYR A 242 6.22 37.44 10.49
CA TYR A 242 5.68 38.58 9.74
C TYR A 242 6.41 39.89 10.04
N GLN A 243 6.48 40.25 11.32
CA GLN A 243 7.12 41.49 11.78
C GLN A 243 8.62 41.50 11.44
N LYS A 244 9.34 40.41 11.71
CA LYS A 244 10.80 40.39 11.53
C LYS A 244 11.25 40.27 10.08
N PHE A 245 10.52 39.51 9.26
CA PHE A 245 10.98 39.16 7.92
C PHE A 245 10.28 39.96 6.81
N TYR A 246 8.98 40.25 6.93
CA TYR A 246 8.22 40.92 5.86
C TYR A 246 8.01 42.41 6.11
N GLN A 247 7.69 42.81 7.35
CA GLN A 247 7.43 44.21 7.68
C GLN A 247 8.71 45.06 7.61
N ASN A 248 9.85 44.50 8.04
CA ASN A 248 11.16 45.17 7.96
C ASN A 248 11.76 45.25 6.54
N GLN A 249 11.18 44.58 5.53
CA GLN A 249 11.64 44.70 4.13
C GLN A 249 10.86 45.75 3.31
N GLN A 250 9.76 46.27 3.86
CA GLN A 250 8.96 47.34 3.25
C GLN A 250 9.41 48.74 3.67
N THR A 251 10.44 48.85 4.51
CA THR A 251 11.07 50.11 4.94
C THR A 251 12.46 50.22 4.34
#